data_AF-A0A913Z952-F1
#
_entry.id   AF-A0A913Z952-F1
#
_cell.length_a   1.000
_cell.length_b   1.000
_cell.length_c   1.000
_cell.angle_alpha   90.00
_cell.angle_beta   90.00
_cell.angle_gamma   90.00
#
_symmetry.space_group_name_H-M   'P 1'
#
loop_
_entity.id
_entity.type
_entity.pdbx_description
1 polymer ?
#
loop_
_entity_poly.entity_id
_entity_poly.type
_entity_poly.pdbx_seq_one_letter_code
_entity_poly.pdbx_strand_id
1 'polypeptide(L)'
;MERYETPDLRVTLYENGTSIRDIANEKVKDNEPKREDVDDPFYLYDLGDVVTKDKLWAKLLPNVEVFFAVKSNPDPVIIRLLIGLGKSFDCASKKEIKMVLDLGASADRIIFAHPYKQESHLRFAKEKGVRLMTFDTAEELQKVKRVHPKAQLVLRIRYDDSTATFNYGAKFGCRGEEVRPLLEIAKKLGLDVVGISFHVGSEASNPQIFSDAIRFTRPLFDIGTSLGFNMKLLDLGGGFPGRLYPKATFDKFADVITRALDEHFPASSGVRIIAEPGTFYTRSAGYLVANVIAKRVNKVDINERRERVSVLHTPKRYFSITHTSHQFYNMVLATDR
;
A
#
# COMPACT_ATOMS: atom_id res chain seq x y z
N MET A 1 -12.28 20.96 22.72
CA MET A 1 -11.32 20.00 22.13
C MET A 1 -11.42 18.71 22.94
N GLU A 2 -12.19 17.72 22.47
CA GLU A 2 -12.24 16.40 23.11
C GLU A 2 -11.03 15.59 22.66
N ARG A 3 -10.28 15.03 23.60
CA ARG A 3 -9.13 14.15 23.35
C ARG A 3 -9.54 12.72 23.64
N TYR A 4 -9.38 11.84 22.67
CA TYR A 4 -9.51 10.40 22.88
C TYR A 4 -8.12 9.86 23.20
N GLU A 5 -7.79 9.84 24.50
CA GLU A 5 -6.52 9.28 24.98
C GLU A 5 -6.75 7.82 25.38
N THR A 6 -6.41 6.89 24.49
CA THR A 6 -5.86 5.61 24.96
C THR A 6 -4.37 5.83 25.22
N PRO A 7 -3.75 5.15 26.20
CA PRO A 7 -2.36 5.40 26.62
C PRO A 7 -1.32 5.49 25.49
N ASP A 8 -1.61 4.90 24.32
CA ASP A 8 -0.69 4.77 23.18
C ASP A 8 -1.07 5.58 21.92
N LEU A 9 -2.15 6.39 21.91
CA LEU A 9 -2.62 7.09 20.70
C LEU A 9 -2.99 8.54 20.97
N ARG A 10 -2.34 9.48 20.27
CA ARG A 10 -2.63 10.92 20.32
C ARG A 10 -3.49 11.33 19.13
N VAL A 11 -4.81 11.33 19.30
CA VAL A 11 -5.76 11.84 18.29
C VAL A 11 -6.40 13.12 18.81
N THR A 12 -6.32 14.19 18.02
CA THR A 12 -6.94 15.48 18.34
C THR A 12 -8.00 15.81 17.30
N LEU A 13 -9.20 16.15 17.75
CA LEU A 13 -10.27 16.62 16.88
C LEU A 13 -10.14 18.12 16.65
N TYR A 14 -10.21 18.52 15.39
CA TYR A 14 -10.21 19.91 14.95
C TYR A 14 -11.57 20.28 14.35
N GLU A 15 -11.92 21.56 14.40
CA GLU A 15 -13.14 22.06 13.80
C GLU A 15 -13.07 21.99 12.26
N ASN A 16 -14.24 21.90 11.61
CA ASN A 16 -14.29 21.90 10.15
C ASN A 16 -13.70 23.19 9.58
N GLY A 17 -12.73 23.04 8.68
CA GLY A 17 -12.08 24.16 7.99
C GLY A 17 -10.73 24.59 8.57
N THR A 18 -10.30 24.04 9.72
CA THR A 18 -8.93 24.25 10.20
C THR A 18 -7.94 23.65 9.21
N SER A 19 -6.99 24.45 8.72
CA SER A 19 -5.98 23.93 7.78
C SER A 19 -4.88 23.16 8.52
N ILE A 20 -4.27 22.19 7.85
CA ILE A 20 -3.09 21.48 8.38
C ILE A 20 -1.95 22.45 8.73
N ARG A 21 -1.84 23.57 8.01
CA ARG A 21 -0.87 24.62 8.31
C ARG A 21 -1.14 25.28 9.66
N ASP A 22 -2.40 25.57 9.97
CA ASP A 22 -2.78 26.18 11.25
C ASP A 22 -2.51 25.22 12.40
N ILE A 23 -2.81 23.93 12.22
CA ILE A 23 -2.51 22.85 13.17
C ILE A 23 -1.01 22.73 13.42
N ALA A 24 -0.20 22.75 12.35
CA ALA A 24 1.26 22.70 12.47
C ALA A 24 1.79 23.91 13.26
N ASN A 25 1.29 25.11 12.98
CA ASN A 25 1.70 26.32 13.69
C ASN A 25 1.29 26.29 15.18
N GLU A 26 0.10 25.77 15.50
CA GLU A 26 -0.34 25.57 16.88
C GLU A 26 0.58 24.61 17.62
N LYS A 27 0.93 23.47 17.01
CA LYS A 27 1.84 22.48 17.61
C LYS A 27 3.25 23.01 17.84
N VAL A 28 3.77 23.81 16.91
CA VAL A 28 5.07 24.48 17.10
C VAL A 28 5.02 25.40 18.32
N LYS A 29 3.97 26.23 18.44
CA LYS A 29 3.77 27.14 19.58
C LYS A 29 3.58 26.41 20.92
N ASP A 30 2.89 25.28 20.94
CA ASP A 30 2.69 24.46 22.15
C ASP A 30 3.99 23.87 22.70
N ASN A 31 4.99 23.66 21.82
CA ASN A 31 6.29 23.10 22.17
C ASN A 31 7.29 24.19 22.62
N GLU A 32 7.17 25.43 22.13
CA GLU A 32 8.06 26.56 22.49
C GLU A 32 8.29 26.77 24.01
N PRO A 33 7.28 26.68 24.90
CA PRO A 33 7.47 26.91 26.33
C PRO A 33 8.20 25.77 27.05
N LYS A 34 8.24 24.57 26.46
CA LYS A 34 8.73 23.34 27.11
C LYS A 34 10.22 23.07 26.90
N ARG A 35 10.86 23.78 25.95
CA ARG A 35 12.30 23.76 25.61
C ARG A 35 12.97 22.38 25.37
N GLU A 36 12.28 21.27 25.55
CA GLU A 36 12.73 19.94 25.11
C GLU A 36 12.13 19.67 23.72
N ASP A 37 12.99 19.29 22.76
CA ASP A 37 12.66 18.79 21.42
C ASP A 37 11.78 19.70 20.53
N VAL A 38 11.78 21.03 20.76
CA VAL A 38 11.01 22.01 19.95
C VAL A 38 11.45 22.00 18.47
N ASP A 39 12.70 21.62 18.24
CA ASP A 39 13.32 21.62 16.91
C ASP A 39 13.12 20.30 16.15
N ASP A 40 12.65 19.24 16.81
CA ASP A 40 12.52 17.92 16.21
C ASP A 40 11.41 17.88 15.15
N PRO A 41 11.66 17.24 14.00
CA PRO A 41 10.63 17.08 12.99
C PRO A 41 9.53 16.14 13.49
N PHE A 42 8.28 16.46 13.15
CA PHE A 42 7.13 15.64 13.52
C PHE A 42 6.19 15.45 12.34
N TYR A 43 5.43 14.34 12.38
CA TYR A 43 4.38 14.07 11.42
C TYR A 43 3.02 14.52 11.94
N LEU A 44 2.21 15.07 11.05
CA LEU A 44 0.77 15.21 11.20
C LEU A 44 0.08 14.26 10.22
N TYR A 45 -0.92 13.53 10.70
CA TYR A 45 -1.73 12.65 9.86
C TYR A 45 -3.19 13.10 9.88
N ASP A 46 -3.71 13.47 8.71
CA ASP A 46 -5.13 13.76 8.51
C ASP A 46 -5.92 12.45 8.35
N LEU A 47 -6.52 11.99 9.45
CA LEU A 47 -7.39 10.82 9.44
C LEU A 47 -8.67 11.05 8.61
N GLY A 48 -9.11 12.30 8.45
CA GLY A 48 -10.25 12.67 7.62
C GLY A 48 -9.99 12.41 6.13
N ASP A 49 -8.75 12.62 5.66
CA ASP A 49 -8.35 12.23 4.30
C ASP A 49 -8.45 10.71 4.11
N VAL A 50 -7.96 9.91 5.06
CA VAL A 50 -8.06 8.43 5.02
C VAL A 50 -9.52 7.98 4.91
N VAL A 51 -10.43 8.56 5.71
CA VAL A 51 -11.88 8.29 5.63
C VAL A 51 -12.46 8.74 4.29
N THR A 52 -12.01 9.86 3.74
CA THR A 52 -12.44 10.36 2.42
C THR A 52 -12.02 9.40 1.31
N LYS A 53 -10.80 8.86 1.36
CA LYS A 53 -10.32 7.82 0.44
C LYS A 53 -11.12 6.53 0.55
N ASP A 54 -11.48 6.12 1.76
CA ASP A 54 -12.32 4.94 1.99
C ASP A 54 -13.69 5.07 1.30
N LYS A 55 -14.35 6.21 1.52
CA LYS A 55 -15.65 6.53 0.89
C LYS A 55 -15.54 6.59 -0.62
N LEU A 56 -14.46 7.17 -1.13
CA LEU A 56 -14.19 7.24 -2.57
C LEU A 56 -14.02 5.85 -3.18
N TRP A 57 -13.25 4.98 -2.52
CA TRP A 57 -13.10 3.58 -2.92
C TRP A 57 -14.43 2.84 -2.94
N ALA A 58 -15.19 2.91 -1.84
CA ALA A 58 -16.48 2.24 -1.73
C ALA A 58 -17.49 2.72 -2.80
N LYS A 59 -17.43 3.99 -3.20
CA LYS A 59 -18.27 4.56 -4.25
C LYS A 59 -17.89 4.05 -5.64
N LEU A 60 -16.59 3.98 -5.95
CA LEU A 60 -16.10 3.76 -7.31
C LEU A 60 -15.74 2.31 -7.62
N LEU A 61 -15.36 1.52 -6.62
CA LEU A 61 -15.02 0.11 -6.72
C LEU A 61 -15.78 -0.70 -5.65
N PRO A 62 -17.13 -0.68 -5.63
CA PRO A 62 -17.93 -1.32 -4.58
C PRO A 62 -17.73 -2.85 -4.52
N ASN A 63 -17.35 -3.47 -5.63
CA ASN A 63 -17.14 -4.92 -5.74
C ASN A 63 -15.67 -5.35 -5.50
N VAL A 64 -14.78 -4.41 -5.16
CA VAL A 64 -13.36 -4.70 -4.89
C VAL A 64 -13.08 -4.48 -3.41
N GLU A 65 -12.87 -5.57 -2.68
CA GLU A 65 -12.58 -5.49 -1.25
C GLU A 65 -11.16 -4.99 -0.99
N VAL A 66 -11.01 -4.18 0.05
CA VAL A 66 -9.74 -3.54 0.41
C VAL A 66 -8.97 -4.40 1.42
N PHE A 67 -7.75 -4.77 1.04
CA PHE A 67 -6.72 -5.31 1.93
C PHE A 67 -5.60 -4.27 2.07
N PHE A 68 -5.69 -3.38 3.06
CA PHE A 68 -4.71 -2.31 3.23
C PHE A 68 -3.29 -2.86 3.39
N ALA A 69 -2.37 -2.40 2.53
CA ALA A 69 -0.98 -2.82 2.57
C ALA A 69 -0.26 -2.16 3.75
N VAL A 70 -0.11 -2.88 4.86
CA VAL A 70 0.41 -2.38 6.15
C VAL A 70 1.80 -1.76 6.02
N LYS A 71 2.65 -2.35 5.17
CA LYS A 71 3.98 -1.86 4.81
C LYS A 71 4.00 -0.40 4.32
N SER A 72 2.88 0.13 3.83
CA SER A 72 2.82 1.51 3.32
C SER A 72 2.75 2.55 4.43
N ASN A 73 2.12 2.22 5.55
CA ASN A 73 2.10 3.01 6.78
C ASN A 73 1.66 2.11 7.95
N PRO A 74 2.60 1.63 8.79
CA PRO A 74 2.31 0.72 9.89
C PRO A 74 1.87 1.46 11.18
N ASP A 75 1.45 2.72 11.09
CA ASP A 75 0.99 3.48 12.24
C ASP A 75 -0.26 2.83 12.88
N PRO A 76 -0.25 2.52 14.20
CA PRO A 76 -1.37 1.88 14.87
C PRO A 76 -2.69 2.66 14.82
N VAL A 77 -2.66 3.99 14.75
CA VAL A 77 -3.86 4.84 14.61
C VAL A 77 -4.51 4.58 13.26
N ILE A 78 -3.72 4.56 12.18
CA ILE A 78 -4.21 4.29 10.82
C ILE A 78 -4.80 2.88 10.73
N ILE A 79 -4.09 1.89 11.29
CA ILE A 79 -4.57 0.50 11.28
C ILE A 79 -5.88 0.37 12.07
N ARG A 80 -5.99 0.94 13.28
CA ARG A 80 -7.23 0.91 14.07
C ARG A 80 -8.38 1.62 13.37
N LEU A 81 -8.13 2.75 12.72
CA LEU A 81 -9.12 3.44 11.91
C LEU A 81 -9.64 2.52 10.81
N LEU A 82 -8.76 1.88 10.03
CA LEU A 82 -9.13 0.97 8.96
C LEU A 82 -9.81 -0.31 9.47
N ILE A 83 -9.45 -0.81 10.67
CA ILE A 83 -10.19 -1.89 11.35
C ILE A 83 -11.63 -1.45 11.60
N GLY A 84 -11.82 -0.25 12.17
CA GLY A 84 -13.13 0.34 12.47
C GLY A 84 -13.97 0.65 11.24
N LEU A 85 -13.34 0.95 10.11
CA LEU A 85 -13.98 1.08 8.79
C LEU A 85 -14.26 -0.27 8.11
N GLY A 86 -13.93 -1.40 8.75
CA GLY A 86 -14.23 -2.74 8.23
C GLY A 86 -13.25 -3.25 7.16
N LYS A 87 -12.06 -2.66 7.01
CA LYS A 87 -11.08 -3.05 5.97
C LYS A 87 -10.23 -4.27 6.36
N SER A 88 -9.76 -5.01 5.38
CA SER A 88 -8.83 -6.13 5.57
C SER A 88 -7.38 -5.65 5.43
N PHE A 89 -6.40 -6.55 5.60
CA PHE A 89 -4.97 -6.19 5.65
C PHE A 89 -4.11 -7.13 4.81
N ASP A 90 -3.29 -6.54 3.94
CA ASP A 90 -2.13 -7.19 3.34
C ASP A 90 -0.94 -7.04 4.29
N CYS A 91 -0.46 -8.18 4.78
CA CYS A 91 0.71 -8.29 5.63
C CYS A 91 1.84 -9.03 4.90
N ALA A 92 3.06 -8.52 5.01
CA ALA A 92 4.27 -9.07 4.41
C ALA A 92 5.21 -9.75 5.42
N SER A 93 4.91 -9.69 6.73
CA SER A 93 5.77 -10.26 7.76
C SER A 93 5.02 -10.73 9.01
N LYS A 94 5.68 -11.56 9.83
CA LYS A 94 5.20 -11.93 11.18
C LYS A 94 4.89 -10.69 12.03
N LYS A 95 5.72 -9.64 11.94
CA LYS A 95 5.56 -8.40 12.70
C LYS A 95 4.25 -7.70 12.32
N GLU A 96 3.95 -7.61 11.03
CA GLU A 96 2.72 -6.99 10.53
C GLU A 96 1.48 -7.81 10.90
N ILE A 97 1.51 -9.15 10.71
CA ILE A 97 0.42 -10.03 11.13
C ILE A 97 0.15 -9.87 12.63
N LYS A 98 1.21 -9.89 13.46
CA LYS A 98 1.05 -9.71 14.90
C LYS A 98 0.42 -8.35 15.22
N MET A 99 0.92 -7.28 14.60
CA MET A 99 0.44 -5.91 14.81
C MET A 99 -1.06 -5.78 14.50
N VAL A 100 -1.52 -6.22 13.33
CA VAL A 100 -2.95 -6.07 12.98
C VAL A 100 -3.86 -6.92 13.87
N LEU A 101 -3.41 -8.12 14.28
CA LEU A 101 -4.14 -8.97 15.22
C LEU A 101 -4.20 -8.35 16.62
N ASP A 102 -3.09 -7.84 17.14
CA ASP A 102 -3.03 -7.17 18.46
C ASP A 102 -3.94 -5.93 18.50
N LEU A 103 -4.11 -5.25 17.35
CA LEU A 103 -4.99 -4.09 17.21
C LEU A 103 -6.47 -4.45 17.00
N GLY A 104 -6.80 -5.74 16.88
CA GLY A 104 -8.17 -6.25 16.86
C GLY A 104 -8.69 -6.72 15.51
N ALA A 105 -7.85 -6.84 14.48
CA ALA A 105 -8.26 -7.48 13.23
C ALA A 105 -8.45 -9.00 13.43
N SER A 106 -9.41 -9.60 12.72
CA SER A 106 -9.58 -11.05 12.69
C SER A 106 -8.66 -11.69 11.64
N ALA A 107 -8.28 -12.95 11.83
CA ALA A 107 -7.32 -13.63 10.96
C ALA A 107 -7.84 -13.85 9.52
N ASP A 108 -9.15 -13.92 9.33
CA ASP A 108 -9.81 -14.03 8.02
C ASP A 108 -9.79 -12.72 7.21
N ARG A 109 -9.51 -11.58 7.88
CA ARG A 109 -9.28 -10.27 7.26
C ARG A 109 -7.81 -10.03 6.91
N ILE A 110 -6.99 -11.09 6.84
CA ILE A 110 -5.56 -10.98 6.53
C ILE A 110 -5.19 -11.83 5.32
N ILE A 111 -4.52 -11.22 4.35
CA ILE A 111 -3.73 -11.93 3.34
C ILE A 111 -2.24 -11.79 3.68
N PHE A 112 -1.52 -12.91 3.74
CA PHE A 112 -0.06 -12.91 3.87
C PHE A 112 0.58 -12.84 2.48
N ALA A 113 0.62 -11.63 1.88
CA ALA A 113 0.93 -11.45 0.46
C ALA A 113 2.43 -11.33 0.12
N HIS A 114 3.33 -11.74 1.03
CA HIS A 114 4.73 -11.93 0.67
C HIS A 114 4.93 -13.30 -0.01
N PRO A 115 5.42 -13.37 -1.25
CA PRO A 115 5.55 -14.65 -1.96
C PRO A 115 6.64 -15.55 -1.34
N TYR A 116 7.73 -15.00 -0.78
CA TYR A 116 8.79 -15.78 -0.12
C TYR A 116 8.79 -15.65 1.41
N LYS A 117 8.27 -16.65 2.13
CA LYS A 117 8.05 -16.52 3.58
C LYS A 117 9.07 -17.31 4.39
N GLN A 118 9.59 -16.76 5.49
CA GLN A 118 10.34 -17.59 6.43
C GLN A 118 9.44 -18.66 7.03
N GLU A 119 9.96 -19.86 7.29
CA GLU A 119 9.16 -20.92 7.92
C GLU A 119 8.62 -20.54 9.29
N SER A 120 9.39 -19.78 10.07
CA SER A 120 8.96 -19.24 11.36
C SER A 120 7.73 -18.33 11.22
N HIS A 121 7.64 -17.57 10.13
CA HIS A 121 6.49 -16.73 9.81
C HIS A 121 5.29 -17.56 9.37
N LEU A 122 5.52 -18.61 8.57
CA LEU A 122 4.47 -19.56 8.18
C LEU A 122 3.89 -20.32 9.37
N ARG A 123 4.74 -20.76 10.31
CA ARG A 123 4.31 -21.38 11.58
C ARG A 123 3.44 -20.42 12.39
N PHE A 124 3.85 -19.16 12.50
CA PHE A 124 3.07 -18.14 13.19
C PHE A 124 1.73 -17.86 12.50
N ALA A 125 1.71 -17.71 11.17
CA ALA A 125 0.47 -17.52 10.41
C ALA A 125 -0.50 -18.69 10.61
N LYS A 126 0.01 -19.92 10.60
CA LYS A 126 -0.77 -21.12 10.93
C LYS A 126 -1.34 -21.10 12.34
N GLU A 127 -0.50 -20.80 13.34
CA GLU A 127 -0.89 -20.72 14.74
C GLU A 127 -2.00 -19.68 14.97
N LYS A 128 -1.92 -18.53 14.27
CA LYS A 128 -2.92 -17.46 14.37
C LYS A 128 -4.11 -17.61 13.42
N GLY A 129 -4.18 -18.70 12.66
CA GLY A 129 -5.31 -18.97 11.76
C GLY A 129 -5.32 -18.12 10.47
N VAL A 130 -4.22 -17.45 10.12
CA VAL A 130 -4.08 -16.75 8.83
C VAL A 130 -3.86 -17.80 7.74
N ARG A 131 -4.83 -17.94 6.84
CA ARG A 131 -4.85 -19.01 5.82
C ARG A 131 -4.54 -18.54 4.42
N LEU A 132 -4.94 -17.33 4.04
CA LEU A 132 -4.76 -16.80 2.70
C LEU A 132 -3.34 -16.26 2.53
N MET A 133 -2.59 -16.74 1.54
CA MET A 133 -1.21 -16.29 1.30
C MET A 133 -0.78 -16.46 -0.16
N THR A 134 0.18 -15.65 -0.58
CA THR A 134 0.69 -15.68 -1.96
C THR A 134 1.86 -16.65 -2.12
N PHE A 135 2.11 -17.09 -3.35
CA PHE A 135 3.33 -17.80 -3.76
C PHE A 135 3.59 -17.54 -5.25
N ASP A 136 4.81 -17.77 -5.71
CA ASP A 136 5.18 -17.69 -7.14
C ASP A 136 6.29 -18.68 -7.53
N THR A 137 6.73 -19.58 -6.63
CA THR A 137 7.78 -20.57 -6.90
C THR A 137 7.43 -21.96 -6.35
N ALA A 138 8.09 -22.99 -6.90
CA ALA A 138 7.92 -24.37 -6.46
C ALA A 138 8.49 -24.60 -5.04
N GLU A 139 9.60 -23.94 -4.69
CA GLU A 139 10.22 -24.01 -3.37
C GLU A 139 9.27 -23.48 -2.29
N GLU A 140 8.52 -22.44 -2.60
CA GLU A 140 7.51 -21.92 -1.69
C GLU A 140 6.39 -22.94 -1.46
N LEU A 141 5.91 -23.62 -2.52
CA LEU A 141 4.91 -24.68 -2.39
C LEU A 141 5.40 -25.82 -1.48
N GLN A 142 6.64 -26.27 -1.64
CA GLN A 142 7.23 -27.31 -0.80
C GLN A 142 7.27 -26.88 0.67
N LYS A 143 7.65 -25.63 0.92
CA LYS A 143 7.70 -25.05 2.26
C LYS A 143 6.31 -24.93 2.88
N VAL A 144 5.31 -24.46 2.13
CA VAL A 144 3.91 -24.41 2.59
C VAL A 144 3.39 -25.80 2.90
N LYS A 145 3.63 -26.79 2.04
CA LYS A 145 3.22 -28.19 2.29
C LYS A 145 3.77 -28.73 3.61
N ARG A 146 5.04 -28.45 3.91
CA ARG A 146 5.69 -28.87 5.17
C ARG A 146 5.10 -28.16 6.39
N VAL A 147 4.88 -26.85 6.30
CA VAL A 147 4.60 -26.02 7.48
C VAL A 147 3.11 -25.75 7.68
N HIS A 148 2.41 -25.31 6.64
CA HIS A 148 1.00 -24.87 6.66
C HIS A 148 0.19 -25.49 5.51
N PRO A 149 -0.02 -26.83 5.51
CA PRO A 149 -0.65 -27.55 4.40
C PRO A 149 -2.14 -27.24 4.18
N LYS A 150 -2.78 -26.48 5.08
CA LYS A 150 -4.20 -26.07 4.97
C LYS A 150 -4.35 -24.60 4.54
N ALA A 151 -3.24 -23.96 4.15
CA ALA A 151 -3.25 -22.63 3.56
C ALA A 151 -4.05 -22.60 2.25
N GLN A 152 -4.65 -21.45 1.98
CA GLN A 152 -5.27 -21.13 0.71
C GLN A 152 -4.30 -20.24 -0.06
N LEU A 153 -3.87 -20.74 -1.22
CA LEU A 153 -2.78 -20.15 -1.98
C LEU A 153 -3.29 -19.29 -3.11
N VAL A 154 -2.68 -18.12 -3.27
CA VAL A 154 -2.92 -17.20 -4.38
C VAL A 154 -1.64 -17.14 -5.20
N LEU A 155 -1.70 -17.58 -6.45
CA LEU A 155 -0.52 -17.55 -7.33
C LEU A 155 -0.27 -16.11 -7.77
N ARG A 156 0.89 -15.55 -7.44
CA ARG A 156 1.28 -14.22 -7.90
C ARG A 156 1.94 -14.32 -9.28
N ILE A 157 1.34 -13.68 -10.28
CA ILE A 157 1.93 -13.57 -11.61
C ILE A 157 2.70 -12.25 -11.75
N ARG A 158 3.69 -12.27 -12.63
CA ARG A 158 4.43 -11.08 -13.06
C ARG A 158 3.62 -10.33 -14.10
N TYR A 159 3.50 -9.03 -13.90
CA TYR A 159 2.99 -8.11 -14.90
C TYR A 159 3.90 -6.89 -14.94
N ASP A 160 4.62 -6.71 -16.05
CA ASP A 160 5.61 -5.65 -16.18
C ASP A 160 4.96 -4.38 -16.75
N ASP A 161 4.90 -3.33 -15.95
CA ASP A 161 4.70 -1.97 -16.44
C ASP A 161 6.06 -1.34 -16.74
N SER A 162 6.31 -1.00 -18.02
CA SER A 162 7.53 -0.29 -18.43
C SER A 162 7.56 1.15 -17.92
N THR A 163 6.45 1.67 -17.40
CA THR A 163 6.27 3.06 -16.92
C THR A 163 6.15 3.18 -15.40
N ALA A 164 6.15 2.08 -14.65
CA ALA A 164 6.02 2.11 -13.20
C ALA A 164 7.26 2.74 -12.51
N THR A 165 7.01 3.59 -11.51
CA THR A 165 8.09 4.23 -10.72
C THR A 165 8.91 3.19 -9.93
N PHE A 166 8.25 2.11 -9.51
CA PHE A 166 8.89 0.95 -8.88
C PHE A 166 8.39 -0.33 -9.55
N ASN A 167 9.25 -0.93 -10.38
CA ASN A 167 8.96 -2.20 -11.05
C ASN A 167 9.33 -3.38 -10.11
N TYR A 168 8.32 -4.09 -9.60
CA TYR A 168 8.51 -5.28 -8.77
C TYR A 168 8.63 -6.58 -9.59
N GLY A 169 8.35 -6.56 -10.90
CA GLY A 169 8.35 -7.75 -11.75
C GLY A 169 9.71 -8.41 -11.89
N ALA A 170 10.80 -7.64 -11.76
CA ALA A 170 12.16 -8.21 -11.71
C ALA A 170 12.42 -9.07 -10.47
N LYS A 171 11.62 -8.93 -9.39
CA LYS A 171 11.84 -9.60 -8.11
C LYS A 171 10.74 -10.60 -7.75
N PHE A 172 9.49 -10.36 -8.16
CA PHE A 172 8.33 -11.13 -7.74
C PHE A 172 7.37 -11.39 -8.91
N GLY A 173 6.66 -12.50 -8.81
CA GLY A 173 5.69 -12.96 -9.79
C GLY A 173 6.31 -13.95 -10.77
N CYS A 174 5.61 -15.06 -11.01
CA CYS A 174 6.00 -16.00 -12.05
C CYS A 174 5.52 -15.52 -13.41
N ARG A 175 6.20 -15.92 -14.48
CA ARG A 175 5.80 -15.62 -15.86
C ARG A 175 4.62 -16.48 -16.27
N GLY A 176 3.92 -16.08 -17.34
CA GLY A 176 2.74 -16.80 -17.83
C GLY A 176 3.02 -18.26 -18.16
N GLU A 177 4.19 -18.55 -18.74
CA GLU A 177 4.64 -19.91 -19.05
C GLU A 177 4.89 -20.80 -17.82
N GLU A 178 5.14 -20.20 -16.65
CA GLU A 178 5.41 -20.90 -15.40
C GLU A 178 4.14 -21.26 -14.62
N VAL A 179 3.00 -20.62 -14.95
CA VAL A 179 1.72 -20.81 -14.25
C VAL A 179 1.27 -22.26 -14.26
N ARG A 180 1.19 -22.90 -15.44
CA ARG A 180 0.76 -24.31 -15.54
C ARG A 180 1.68 -25.25 -14.75
N PRO A 181 3.01 -25.24 -14.95
CA PRO A 181 3.93 -26.06 -14.16
C PRO A 181 3.76 -25.89 -12.63
N LEU A 182 3.63 -24.66 -12.14
CA LEU A 182 3.47 -24.40 -10.71
C LEU A 182 2.13 -24.94 -10.16
N LEU A 183 1.04 -24.78 -10.92
CA LEU A 183 -0.27 -25.29 -10.53
C LEU A 183 -0.31 -26.83 -10.53
N GLU A 184 0.38 -27.48 -11.48
CA GLU A 184 0.52 -28.95 -11.48
C GLU A 184 1.32 -29.45 -10.27
N ILE A 185 2.38 -28.73 -9.86
CA ILE A 185 3.12 -29.04 -8.63
C ILE A 185 2.22 -28.87 -7.40
N ALA A 186 1.46 -27.77 -7.30
CA ALA A 186 0.53 -27.55 -6.21
C ALA A 186 -0.52 -28.68 -6.11
N LYS A 187 -1.02 -29.14 -7.26
CA LYS A 187 -1.96 -30.27 -7.34
C LYS A 187 -1.33 -31.57 -6.84
N LYS A 188 -0.11 -31.89 -7.29
CA LYS A 188 0.65 -33.07 -6.83
C LYS A 188 0.91 -33.05 -5.33
N LEU A 189 1.13 -31.85 -4.76
CA LEU A 189 1.32 -31.67 -3.31
C LEU A 189 -0.01 -31.68 -2.52
N GLY A 190 -1.16 -31.66 -3.19
CA GLY A 190 -2.48 -31.57 -2.55
C GLY A 190 -2.70 -30.25 -1.82
N LEU A 191 -2.17 -29.14 -2.36
CA LEU A 191 -2.37 -27.79 -1.84
C LEU A 191 -3.59 -27.13 -2.49
N ASP A 192 -4.27 -26.26 -1.75
CA ASP A 192 -5.45 -25.53 -2.22
C ASP A 192 -5.04 -24.19 -2.84
N VAL A 193 -5.01 -24.11 -4.17
CA VAL A 193 -4.85 -22.83 -4.90
C VAL A 193 -6.24 -22.28 -5.20
N VAL A 194 -6.50 -21.06 -4.74
CA VAL A 194 -7.84 -20.44 -4.77
C VAL A 194 -7.92 -19.24 -5.70
N GLY A 195 -6.82 -18.79 -6.27
CA GLY A 195 -6.80 -17.53 -7.01
C GLY A 195 -5.47 -17.14 -7.62
N ILE A 196 -5.49 -16.00 -8.30
CA ILE A 196 -4.31 -15.33 -8.86
C ILE A 196 -4.23 -13.90 -8.35
N SER A 197 -3.02 -13.42 -8.08
CA SER A 197 -2.74 -12.02 -7.83
C SER A 197 -1.74 -11.45 -8.83
N PHE A 198 -1.79 -10.15 -9.06
CA PHE A 198 -0.74 -9.40 -9.74
C PHE A 198 -0.48 -8.08 -9.01
N HIS A 199 0.55 -7.34 -9.43
CA HIS A 199 0.81 -6.00 -8.90
C HIS A 199 1.42 -5.14 -9.99
N VAL A 200 0.75 -4.06 -10.41
CA VAL A 200 1.16 -3.23 -11.56
C VAL A 200 2.33 -2.29 -11.27
N GLY A 201 2.68 -2.11 -9.99
CA GLY A 201 3.77 -1.23 -9.55
C GLY A 201 3.21 -0.11 -8.68
N SER A 202 4.08 0.65 -7.98
CA SER A 202 3.61 1.72 -7.09
C SER A 202 3.36 3.02 -7.84
N GLU A 203 2.29 3.74 -7.48
CA GLU A 203 1.87 5.02 -8.07
C GLU A 203 1.76 4.96 -9.61
N ALA A 204 0.97 4.00 -10.12
CA ALA A 204 0.69 3.88 -11.55
C ALA A 204 0.14 5.19 -12.11
N SER A 205 0.65 5.61 -13.26
CA SER A 205 0.25 6.86 -13.93
C SER A 205 -0.78 6.63 -15.03
N ASN A 206 -0.77 5.45 -15.65
CA ASN A 206 -1.67 5.05 -16.72
C ASN A 206 -2.75 4.09 -16.19
N PRO A 207 -4.05 4.48 -16.20
CA PRO A 207 -5.16 3.59 -15.83
C PRO A 207 -5.21 2.28 -16.60
N GLN A 208 -4.83 2.29 -17.89
CA GLN A 208 -4.95 1.13 -18.78
C GLN A 208 -4.16 -0.08 -18.31
N ILE A 209 -3.11 0.13 -17.50
CA ILE A 209 -2.25 -0.93 -16.98
C ILE A 209 -3.04 -1.99 -16.18
N PHE A 210 -4.10 -1.57 -15.47
CA PHE A 210 -4.95 -2.50 -14.72
C PHE A 210 -5.84 -3.32 -15.65
N SER A 211 -6.44 -2.70 -16.67
CA SER A 211 -7.27 -3.42 -17.65
C SER A 211 -6.44 -4.46 -18.40
N ASP A 212 -5.22 -4.10 -18.82
CA ASP A 212 -4.32 -5.01 -19.50
C ASP A 212 -3.86 -6.16 -18.58
N ALA A 213 -3.59 -5.89 -17.30
CA ALA A 213 -3.24 -6.91 -16.32
C ALA A 213 -4.40 -7.90 -16.03
N ILE A 214 -5.62 -7.38 -15.90
CA ILE A 214 -6.84 -8.19 -15.71
C ILE A 214 -7.06 -9.09 -16.93
N ARG A 215 -6.99 -8.52 -18.14
CA ARG A 215 -7.09 -9.26 -19.41
C ARG A 215 -6.03 -10.34 -19.53
N PHE A 216 -4.79 -10.03 -19.16
CA PHE A 216 -3.69 -11.00 -19.17
C PHE A 216 -3.89 -12.14 -18.17
N THR A 217 -4.49 -11.85 -17.00
CA THR A 217 -4.70 -12.83 -15.94
C THR A 217 -5.79 -13.84 -16.27
N ARG A 218 -6.82 -13.45 -17.02
CA ARG A 218 -7.97 -14.31 -17.37
C ARG A 218 -7.58 -15.71 -17.89
N PRO A 219 -6.81 -15.85 -18.98
CA PRO A 219 -6.44 -17.18 -19.48
C PRO A 219 -5.59 -17.97 -18.49
N LEU A 220 -4.79 -17.30 -17.64
CA LEU A 220 -3.99 -17.94 -16.59
C LEU A 220 -4.87 -18.48 -15.46
N PHE A 221 -5.95 -17.78 -15.13
CA PHE A 221 -6.96 -18.22 -14.19
C PHE A 221 -7.74 -19.44 -14.72
N ASP A 222 -7.98 -19.49 -16.03
CA ASP A 222 -8.63 -20.62 -16.70
C ASP A 222 -7.77 -21.88 -16.66
N ILE A 223 -6.43 -21.75 -16.72
CA ILE A 223 -5.52 -22.88 -16.49
C ILE A 223 -5.78 -23.51 -15.12
N GLY A 224 -5.88 -22.72 -14.04
CA GLY A 224 -6.16 -23.24 -12.71
C GLY A 224 -7.51 -23.97 -12.63
N THR A 225 -8.54 -23.39 -13.25
CA THR A 225 -9.87 -24.01 -13.34
C THR A 225 -9.81 -25.34 -14.11
N SER A 226 -9.08 -25.39 -15.23
CA SER A 226 -8.90 -26.60 -16.05
C SER A 226 -8.16 -27.73 -15.33
N LEU A 227 -7.30 -27.39 -14.37
CA LEU A 227 -6.59 -28.35 -13.49
C LEU A 227 -7.45 -28.79 -12.28
N GLY A 228 -8.71 -28.33 -12.21
CA GLY A 228 -9.67 -28.66 -11.17
C GLY A 228 -9.40 -27.95 -9.84
N PHE A 229 -8.81 -26.76 -9.86
CA PHE A 229 -8.78 -25.87 -8.69
C PHE A 229 -10.10 -25.08 -8.62
N ASN A 230 -10.57 -24.81 -7.39
CA ASN A 230 -11.69 -23.92 -7.16
C ASN A 230 -11.19 -22.47 -7.14
N MET A 231 -10.90 -21.96 -8.34
CA MET A 231 -10.38 -20.60 -8.54
C MET A 231 -11.52 -19.59 -8.32
N LYS A 232 -11.47 -18.87 -7.20
CA LYS A 232 -12.56 -18.00 -6.71
C LYS A 232 -12.10 -16.63 -6.24
N LEU A 233 -10.81 -16.32 -6.35
CA LEU A 233 -10.22 -15.07 -5.89
C LEU A 233 -9.32 -14.46 -6.97
N LEU A 234 -9.61 -13.21 -7.34
CA LEU A 234 -8.69 -12.37 -8.08
C LEU A 234 -8.21 -11.23 -7.17
N ASP A 235 -6.91 -11.04 -7.10
CA ASP A 235 -6.30 -9.95 -6.35
C ASP A 235 -5.56 -9.00 -7.31
N LEU A 236 -6.03 -7.75 -7.34
CA LEU A 236 -5.53 -6.71 -8.25
C LEU A 236 -4.22 -6.06 -7.75
N GLY A 237 -3.77 -6.41 -6.54
CA GLY A 237 -2.59 -5.83 -5.91
C GLY A 237 -2.76 -4.34 -5.62
N GLY A 238 -1.64 -3.62 -5.57
CA GLY A 238 -1.58 -2.19 -5.30
C GLY A 238 -1.26 -1.36 -6.55
N GLY A 239 -0.92 -0.08 -6.33
CA GLY A 239 -0.48 0.85 -7.37
C GLY A 239 -1.40 2.02 -7.65
N PHE A 240 -2.57 2.04 -7.02
CA PHE A 240 -3.55 3.11 -7.17
C PHE A 240 -2.96 4.48 -6.76
N PRO A 241 -3.30 5.56 -7.48
CA PRO A 241 -2.76 6.89 -7.21
C PRO A 241 -3.27 7.42 -5.87
N GLY A 242 -2.35 7.73 -4.95
CA GLY A 242 -2.69 8.32 -3.65
C GLY A 242 -2.85 9.84 -3.64
N ARG A 243 -2.56 10.53 -4.74
CA ARG A 243 -2.73 11.99 -4.85
C ARG A 243 -4.14 12.31 -5.37
N LEU A 244 -4.79 13.31 -4.76
CA LEU A 244 -6.12 13.77 -5.18
C LEU A 244 -6.09 14.66 -6.44
N TYR A 245 -4.95 15.26 -6.80
CA TYR A 245 -4.85 16.21 -7.93
C TYR A 245 -3.46 16.19 -8.61
N PRO A 246 -3.30 16.55 -9.92
CA PRO A 246 -4.33 16.85 -10.93
C PRO A 246 -4.30 15.97 -12.20
N LYS A 247 -3.42 14.96 -12.32
CA LYS A 247 -3.13 14.33 -13.64
C LYS A 247 -3.79 12.97 -13.92
N ALA A 248 -4.23 12.24 -12.90
CA ALA A 248 -5.10 11.08 -13.07
C ALA A 248 -5.99 10.96 -11.83
N THR A 249 -7.28 11.24 -11.99
CA THR A 249 -8.22 11.01 -10.89
C THR A 249 -8.44 9.51 -10.76
N PHE A 250 -8.51 9.03 -9.53
CA PHE A 250 -8.80 7.63 -9.22
C PHE A 250 -10.08 7.14 -9.92
N ASP A 251 -11.02 8.03 -10.26
CA ASP A 251 -12.19 7.73 -11.10
C ASP A 251 -11.84 7.07 -12.44
N LYS A 252 -10.78 7.52 -13.12
CA LYS A 252 -10.34 6.92 -14.40
C LYS A 252 -9.81 5.50 -14.21
N PHE A 253 -9.09 5.25 -13.11
CA PHE A 253 -8.65 3.92 -12.74
C PHE A 253 -9.84 3.03 -12.45
N ALA A 254 -10.79 3.51 -11.64
CA ALA A 254 -11.97 2.76 -11.27
C ALA A 254 -12.85 2.39 -12.47
N ASP A 255 -13.06 3.32 -13.41
CA ASP A 255 -13.82 3.11 -14.64
C ASP A 255 -13.17 2.04 -15.54
N VAL A 256 -11.85 2.13 -15.76
CA VAL A 256 -11.10 1.13 -16.54
C VAL A 256 -11.09 -0.24 -15.87
N ILE A 257 -10.89 -0.30 -14.55
CA ILE A 257 -10.91 -1.54 -13.78
C ILE A 257 -12.29 -2.18 -13.85
N THR A 258 -13.36 -1.40 -13.65
CA THR A 258 -14.74 -1.90 -13.65
C THR A 258 -15.08 -2.54 -14.99
N ARG A 259 -14.80 -1.85 -16.11
CA ARG A 259 -15.03 -2.42 -17.45
C ARG A 259 -14.25 -3.73 -17.68
N ALA A 260 -12.98 -3.76 -17.28
CA ALA A 260 -12.15 -4.95 -17.46
C ALA A 260 -12.60 -6.13 -16.59
N LEU A 261 -13.07 -5.85 -15.36
CA LEU A 261 -13.67 -6.86 -14.50
C LEU A 261 -14.99 -7.37 -15.09
N ASP A 262 -15.87 -6.50 -15.57
CA ASP A 262 -17.13 -6.91 -16.18
C ASP A 262 -16.91 -7.80 -17.42
N GLU A 263 -15.87 -7.52 -18.21
CA GLU A 263 -15.53 -8.31 -19.39
C GLU A 263 -14.88 -9.66 -19.07
N HIS A 264 -13.94 -9.71 -18.12
CA HIS A 264 -13.10 -10.90 -17.89
C HIS A 264 -13.44 -11.67 -16.61
N PHE A 265 -14.04 -11.03 -15.63
CA PHE A 265 -14.43 -11.60 -14.34
C PHE A 265 -15.84 -11.10 -13.94
N PRO A 266 -16.86 -11.31 -14.80
CA PRO A 266 -18.21 -10.79 -14.54
C PRO A 266 -18.74 -11.33 -13.21
N ALA A 267 -19.64 -10.59 -12.55
CA ALA A 267 -20.23 -11.00 -11.28
C ALA A 267 -20.86 -12.42 -11.32
N SER A 268 -21.37 -12.84 -12.48
CA SER A 268 -21.91 -14.18 -12.72
C SER A 268 -20.88 -15.31 -12.58
N SER A 269 -19.58 -15.01 -12.67
CA SER A 269 -18.50 -15.97 -12.44
C SER A 269 -18.33 -16.34 -10.96
N GLY A 270 -18.90 -15.56 -10.03
CA GLY A 270 -18.76 -15.77 -8.59
C GLY A 270 -17.35 -15.55 -8.04
N VAL A 271 -16.44 -14.95 -8.82
CA VAL A 271 -15.08 -14.64 -8.39
C VAL A 271 -15.10 -13.44 -7.45
N ARG A 272 -14.54 -13.61 -6.25
CA ARG A 272 -14.28 -12.54 -5.29
C ARG A 272 -13.11 -11.69 -5.77
N ILE A 273 -13.28 -10.37 -5.79
CA ILE A 273 -12.24 -9.43 -6.20
C ILE A 273 -11.72 -8.67 -4.98
N ILE A 274 -10.40 -8.67 -4.80
CA ILE A 274 -9.73 -7.89 -3.75
C ILE A 274 -8.64 -7.00 -4.36
N ALA A 275 -8.17 -6.01 -3.61
CA ALA A 275 -7.00 -5.24 -3.96
C ALA A 275 -6.19 -4.89 -2.70
N GLU A 276 -4.92 -4.51 -2.91
CA GLU A 276 -3.94 -4.19 -1.87
C GLU A 276 -3.53 -2.71 -1.86
N PRO A 277 -4.46 -1.74 -1.75
CA PRO A 277 -4.10 -0.32 -1.75
C PRO A 277 -3.33 0.04 -0.47
N GLY A 278 -2.13 0.59 -0.64
CA GLY A 278 -1.35 1.18 0.45
C GLY A 278 -1.34 2.70 0.39
N THR A 279 -0.47 3.25 -0.46
CA THR A 279 -0.30 4.70 -0.65
C THR A 279 -1.58 5.42 -1.06
N PHE A 280 -2.55 4.74 -1.69
CA PHE A 280 -3.88 5.30 -1.96
C PHE A 280 -4.51 5.94 -0.71
N TYR A 281 -4.44 5.23 0.42
CA TYR A 281 -5.03 5.67 1.69
C TYR A 281 -4.20 6.72 2.41
N THR A 282 -2.87 6.62 2.35
CA THR A 282 -2.00 7.31 3.32
C THR A 282 -1.10 8.39 2.73
N ARG A 283 -0.97 8.45 1.39
CA ARG A 283 -0.03 9.36 0.71
C ARG A 283 -0.35 10.83 0.94
N SER A 284 -1.61 11.22 0.83
CA SER A 284 -2.07 12.61 1.02
C SER A 284 -2.37 12.95 2.48
N ALA A 285 -2.50 11.94 3.34
CA ALA A 285 -2.82 12.12 4.76
C ALA A 285 -1.62 12.55 5.59
N GLY A 286 -0.39 12.17 5.20
CA GLY A 286 0.82 12.43 5.98
C GLY A 286 1.53 13.75 5.60
N TYR A 287 1.79 14.57 6.60
CA TYR A 287 2.53 15.83 6.48
C TYR A 287 3.74 15.82 7.41
N LEU A 288 4.94 16.06 6.86
CA LEU A 288 6.15 16.21 7.65
C LEU A 288 6.41 17.69 7.92
N VAL A 289 6.40 18.07 9.19
CA VAL A 289 6.78 19.39 9.68
C VAL A 289 8.23 19.32 10.16
N ALA A 290 9.10 20.15 9.61
CA ALA A 290 10.52 20.14 9.91
C ALA A 290 11.07 21.57 10.05
N ASN A 291 12.05 21.73 10.94
CA ASN A 291 12.68 23.02 11.20
C ASN A 291 13.89 23.25 10.28
N VAL A 292 14.09 24.52 9.89
CA VAL A 292 15.31 24.94 9.21
C VAL A 292 16.39 25.16 10.26
N ILE A 293 17.25 24.17 10.45
CA ILE A 293 18.32 24.22 11.46
C ILE A 293 19.54 25.06 11.05
N ALA A 294 19.71 25.31 9.75
CA ALA A 294 20.80 26.13 9.24
C ALA A 294 20.45 26.75 7.88
N LYS A 295 21.00 27.93 7.61
CA LYS A 295 20.92 28.63 6.32
C LYS A 295 22.30 29.14 5.93
N ARG A 296 22.79 28.77 4.74
CA ARG A 296 23.99 29.35 4.14
C ARG A 296 23.60 30.31 3.01
N VAL A 297 24.07 31.55 3.08
CA VAL A 297 23.92 32.52 2.00
C VAL A 297 25.21 32.54 1.18
N ASN A 298 25.15 32.05 -0.06
CA ASN A 298 26.27 32.18 -0.98
C ASN A 298 26.14 33.52 -1.71
N LYS A 299 27.05 34.46 -1.43
CA LYS A 299 27.19 35.66 -2.28
C LYS A 299 27.78 35.20 -3.61
N VAL A 300 26.97 35.19 -4.67
CA VAL A 300 27.45 35.06 -6.05
C VAL A 300 27.03 36.34 -6.80
N ASP A 301 28.06 37.04 -7.26
CA ASP A 301 28.12 38.27 -8.06
C ASP A 301 27.52 39.58 -7.55
N ILE A 302 28.39 40.61 -7.55
CA ILE A 302 28.14 41.99 -7.10
C ILE A 302 27.30 42.78 -8.14
N ASN A 303 26.90 42.17 -9.26
CA ASN A 303 26.24 42.90 -10.36
C ASN A 303 24.85 42.40 -10.81
N GLU A 304 24.30 41.32 -10.25
CA GLU A 304 22.92 40.93 -10.57
C GLU A 304 22.17 40.46 -9.32
N ARG A 305 21.17 41.26 -8.90
CA ARG A 305 20.22 40.93 -7.82
C ARG A 305 19.37 39.71 -8.19
N ARG A 306 19.91 38.50 -8.05
CA ARG A 306 19.13 37.26 -7.94
C ARG A 306 19.73 36.39 -6.85
N GLU A 307 19.08 36.40 -5.69
CA GLU A 307 19.43 35.52 -4.57
C GLU A 307 19.28 34.05 -4.99
N ARG A 308 20.40 33.35 -5.16
CA ARG A 308 20.42 31.89 -5.24
C ARG A 308 20.71 31.31 -3.86
N VAL A 309 19.67 30.82 -3.20
CA VAL A 309 19.80 30.02 -1.98
C VAL A 309 20.30 28.63 -2.37
N SER A 310 21.45 28.21 -1.84
CA SER A 310 21.99 26.86 -2.03
C SER A 310 21.95 26.11 -0.70
N VAL A 311 21.17 25.03 -0.64
CA VAL A 311 21.16 24.09 0.49
C VAL A 311 22.20 23.02 0.20
N LEU A 312 23.23 22.89 1.05
CA LEU A 312 24.28 21.87 0.90
C LEU A 312 23.84 20.57 1.59
N HIS A 313 23.81 19.47 0.84
CA HIS A 313 23.70 18.12 1.37
C HIS A 313 24.63 17.18 0.57
N THR A 314 25.41 16.36 1.27
CA THR A 314 26.32 15.36 0.70
C THR A 314 25.55 14.05 0.43
N PRO A 315 25.43 13.59 -0.83
CA PRO A 315 24.45 12.59 -1.23
C PRO A 315 25.01 11.17 -1.23
N LYS A 316 24.22 10.19 -0.77
CA LYS A 316 24.07 8.87 -1.44
C LYS A 316 22.64 8.32 -1.28
N ARG A 317 21.84 8.51 -2.35
CA ARG A 317 20.61 7.78 -2.82
C ARG A 317 19.20 8.23 -2.33
N TYR A 318 18.54 9.03 -3.21
CA TYR A 318 17.10 9.24 -3.62
C TYR A 318 15.96 9.29 -2.55
N PHE A 319 14.96 10.20 -2.54
CA PHE A 319 13.99 10.69 -3.57
C PHE A 319 13.44 12.13 -3.29
N SER A 320 12.78 12.78 -4.27
CA SER A 320 12.16 14.12 -4.19
C SER A 320 10.62 14.13 -4.28
N ILE A 321 9.95 15.13 -3.69
CA ILE A 321 8.60 15.58 -4.08
C ILE A 321 8.56 17.11 -4.17
N THR A 322 8.02 17.63 -5.27
CA THR A 322 7.86 19.08 -5.51
C THR A 322 6.53 19.41 -6.16
N HIS A 323 5.73 20.26 -5.51
CA HIS A 323 5.14 21.46 -6.12
C HIS A 323 4.52 22.37 -5.05
N THR A 324 5.01 23.61 -4.99
CA THR A 324 4.32 24.76 -4.39
C THR A 324 4.48 25.94 -5.35
N SER A 325 3.37 26.44 -5.88
CA SER A 325 3.33 27.71 -6.59
C SER A 325 3.53 28.84 -5.59
N HIS A 326 4.59 29.61 -5.81
CA HIS A 326 4.94 30.90 -5.19
C HIS A 326 5.23 30.86 -3.67
N GLN A 327 6.53 31.06 -3.37
CA GLN A 327 7.14 31.31 -2.04
C GLN A 327 7.53 30.14 -1.12
N PHE A 328 7.83 28.94 -1.63
CA PHE A 328 8.50 27.92 -0.80
C PHE A 328 9.62 27.19 -1.55
N TYR A 329 10.76 27.03 -0.89
CA TYR A 329 11.92 26.27 -1.38
C TYR A 329 11.67 24.78 -1.24
N ASN A 330 12.20 24.01 -2.20
CA ASN A 330 12.09 22.55 -2.23
C ASN A 330 12.81 21.92 -1.03
N MET A 331 12.07 21.20 -0.17
CA MET A 331 12.65 20.29 0.82
C MET A 331 12.62 18.86 0.29
N VAL A 332 13.78 18.21 0.32
CA VAL A 332 13.92 16.76 0.14
C VAL A 332 14.03 16.14 1.52
N LEU A 333 13.07 15.31 1.88
CA LEU A 333 13.00 14.59 3.14
C LEU A 333 13.52 13.16 2.93
N ALA A 334 14.57 12.81 3.67
CA ALA A 334 15.04 11.44 3.83
C ALA A 334 14.80 11.05 5.29
N THR A 335 14.12 9.93 5.52
CA THR A 335 13.94 9.36 6.86
C THR A 335 14.69 8.04 6.93
N ASP A 336 15.64 7.92 7.86
CA ASP A 336 16.12 6.62 8.33
C ASP A 336 15.10 6.06 9.33
N ARG A 337 14.00 5.48 8.82
CA ARG A 337 13.14 4.51 9.50
C ARG A 337 12.04 3.98 8.59
#